data_AF-A0A526TAW9-F1
#
_entry.id   AF-A0A526TAW9-F1
#
_cell.length_a   1.000
_cell.length_b   1.000
_cell.length_c   1.000
_cell.angle_alpha   90.00
_cell.angle_beta   90.00
_cell.angle_gamma   90.00
#
_symmetry.space_group_name_H-M   'P 1'
#
loop_
_entity.id
_entity.type
_entity.pdbx_description
1 polymer ?
#
loop_
_entity_poly.entity_id
_entity_poly.type
_entity_poly.pdbx_seq_one_letter_code
_entity_poly.pdbx_strand_id
1 'polypeptide(L)' 'AMLSAIRDAKTGNSASTERTTARVGDGVNILLVDHEDSFVHTLANYFRQTGANVSTVRSPVPEEVFDRLKPDLVVLSPGP' A
#
# COMPACT_ATOMS: atom_id res chain seq x y z
N ALA A 1 -26.79 15.31 -17.99
CA ALA A 1 -25.73 14.48 -18.61
C ALA A 1 -24.75 13.94 -17.57
N MET A 2 -23.99 14.80 -16.86
CA MET A 2 -22.97 14.37 -15.86
C MET A 2 -23.52 13.49 -14.72
N LEU A 3 -24.69 13.82 -14.18
CA LEU A 3 -25.35 13.03 -13.13
C LEU A 3 -25.83 11.63 -13.59
N SER A 4 -26.01 11.43 -14.91
CA SER A 4 -26.35 10.12 -15.47
C SER A 4 -25.10 9.27 -15.65
N ALA A 5 -24.02 9.89 -16.14
CA ALA A 5 -22.71 9.24 -16.27
C ALA A 5 -22.15 8.75 -14.93
N ILE A 6 -22.35 9.52 -13.84
CA ILE A 6 -21.96 9.11 -12.48
C ILE A 6 -22.78 7.89 -12.01
N ARG A 7 -24.07 7.84 -12.36
CA ARG A 7 -24.93 6.71 -11.99
C ARG A 7 -24.55 5.43 -12.74
N ASP A 8 -24.33 5.51 -14.05
CA ASP A 8 -23.92 4.36 -14.85
C ASP A 8 -22.54 3.83 -14.46
N ALA A 9 -21.60 4.71 -14.11
CA ALA A 9 -20.30 4.32 -13.56
C ALA A 9 -20.43 3.56 -12.22
N LYS A 10 -21.40 3.93 -11.37
CA LYS A 10 -21.67 3.23 -10.11
C LYS A 10 -22.23 1.82 -10.36
N THR A 11 -23.10 1.66 -11.37
CA THR A 11 -23.68 0.36 -11.73
C THR A 11 -22.67 -0.57 -12.40
N GLY A 12 -21.75 -0.03 -13.23
CA GLY A 12 -20.67 -0.80 -13.88
C GLY A 12 -19.51 -1.16 -12.96
N ASN A 13 -19.24 -0.36 -11.92
CA ASN A 13 -18.17 -0.63 -10.95
C ASN A 13 -18.62 -1.52 -9.77
N SER A 14 -19.91 -1.83 -9.69
CA SER A 14 -20.47 -2.76 -8.68
C SER A 14 -20.10 -4.21 -8.94
N ALA A 15 -19.61 -4.53 -10.15
CA ALA A 15 -19.03 -5.82 -10.51
C ALA A 15 -17.50 -5.76 -10.56
N SER A 16 -16.87 -5.02 -9.64
CA SER A 16 -15.52 -5.40 -9.22
C SER A 16 -15.69 -6.67 -8.40
N THR A 17 -15.67 -7.81 -9.11
CA THR A 17 -15.36 -9.10 -8.51
C THR A 17 -14.29 -8.85 -7.47
N GLU A 18 -14.58 -9.10 -6.20
CA GLU A 18 -13.54 -9.15 -5.17
C GLU A 18 -12.53 -10.16 -5.68
N ARG A 19 -11.49 -9.69 -6.39
CA ARG A 19 -10.31 -10.48 -6.63
C ARG A 19 -9.81 -10.69 -5.23
N THR A 20 -10.09 -11.86 -4.68
CA THR A 20 -9.47 -12.32 -3.45
C THR A 20 -7.99 -12.26 -3.75
N THR A 21 -7.35 -11.17 -3.33
CA THR A 21 -5.91 -11.02 -3.43
C THR A 21 -5.36 -12.17 -2.59
N ALA A 22 -4.58 -13.03 -3.22
CA ALA A 22 -3.92 -14.10 -2.49
C ALA A 22 -3.17 -13.47 -1.33
N ARG A 23 -3.41 -13.96 -0.12
CA ARG A 23 -2.87 -13.44 1.14
C ARG A 23 -1.39 -13.82 1.32
N VAL A 24 -0.60 -13.58 0.30
CA VAL A 24 0.81 -14.01 0.22
C VAL A 24 1.73 -13.23 1.17
N GLY A 25 1.25 -12.12 1.73
CA GLY A 25 1.97 -11.30 2.70
C GLY A 25 1.58 -11.57 4.15
N ASP A 26 0.68 -12.52 4.43
CA ASP A 26 0.30 -12.85 5.81
C ASP A 26 1.56 -13.18 6.63
N GLY A 27 1.72 -12.49 7.77
CA GLY A 27 2.87 -12.66 8.67
C GLY A 27 4.13 -11.90 8.28
N VAL A 28 4.16 -11.21 7.13
CA VAL A 28 5.31 -10.40 6.69
C VAL A 28 5.19 -8.98 7.21
N ASN A 29 6.25 -8.48 7.85
CA ASN A 29 6.37 -7.09 8.28
C ASN A 29 7.20 -6.30 7.26
N ILE A 30 6.57 -5.33 6.61
CA ILE A 30 7.19 -4.49 5.58
C ILE A 30 7.45 -3.09 6.14
N LEU A 31 8.70 -2.63 6.02
CA LEU A 31 9.07 -1.24 6.21
C LEU A 31 9.14 -0.53 4.85
N LEU A 32 8.20 0.37 4.60
CA LEU A 32 8.21 1.24 3.41
C LEU A 32 8.87 2.59 3.75
N VAL A 33 10.01 2.88 3.13
CA VAL A 33 10.74 4.14 3.27
C VAL A 33 10.29 5.11 2.18
N ASP A 34 9.72 6.21 2.61
CA ASP A 34 9.17 7.28 1.77
C ASP A 34 10.22 8.37 1.47
N HIS A 35 10.63 8.43 0.21
CA HIS A 35 11.50 9.44 -0.39
C HIS A 35 10.73 10.59 -1.06
N GLU A 36 9.56 10.99 -0.55
CA GLU A 36 8.71 12.04 -1.14
C GLU A 36 8.00 11.58 -2.40
N ASP A 37 7.68 10.29 -2.44
CA ASP A 37 6.92 9.73 -3.53
C ASP A 37 5.42 10.03 -3.37
N SER A 38 4.86 10.72 -4.38
CA SER A 38 3.42 10.99 -4.49
C SER A 38 2.54 9.72 -4.49
N PHE A 39 3.10 8.54 -4.78
CA PHE A 39 2.39 7.27 -4.83
C PHE A 39 2.57 6.39 -3.57
N VAL A 40 3.27 6.86 -2.54
CA VAL A 40 3.61 6.05 -1.36
C VAL A 40 2.40 5.40 -0.69
N HIS A 41 1.27 6.12 -0.60
CA HIS A 41 0.05 5.59 0.02
C HIS A 41 -0.58 4.47 -0.82
N THR A 42 -0.53 4.59 -2.14
CA THR A 42 -1.00 3.56 -3.07
C THR A 42 -0.15 2.30 -2.97
N LEU A 43 1.18 2.48 -2.92
CA LEU A 43 2.12 1.37 -2.75
C LEU A 43 1.92 0.64 -1.41
N ALA A 44 1.82 1.39 -0.30
CA ALA A 44 1.52 0.83 1.00
C ALA A 44 0.18 0.07 1.02
N ASN A 45 -0.84 0.58 0.33
CA ASN A 45 -2.14 -0.06 0.22
C ASN A 45 -2.05 -1.41 -0.51
N TYR A 46 -1.31 -1.49 -1.62
CA TYR A 46 -1.12 -2.76 -2.33
C TYR A 46 -0.44 -3.82 -1.47
N PHE A 47 0.55 -3.45 -0.67
CA PHE A 47 1.15 -4.37 0.29
C PHE A 47 0.17 -4.82 1.37
N ARG A 48 -0.65 -3.92 1.93
CA ARG A 48 -1.68 -4.32 2.92
C ARG A 48 -2.72 -5.28 2.34
N GLN A 49 -3.05 -5.15 1.06
CA GLN A 49 -3.97 -6.05 0.38
C GLN A 49 -3.43 -7.48 0.23
N THR A 50 -2.11 -7.70 0.34
CA THR A 50 -1.54 -9.06 0.42
C THR A 50 -1.63 -9.66 1.81
N GLY A 51 -2.09 -8.91 2.82
CA GLY A 51 -2.11 -9.33 4.23
C GLY A 51 -0.89 -8.89 5.04
N ALA A 52 0.08 -8.22 4.42
CA ALA A 52 1.29 -7.77 5.10
C ALA A 52 1.03 -6.64 6.12
N ASN A 53 1.80 -6.64 7.20
CA ASN A 53 1.87 -5.54 8.15
C ASN A 53 2.81 -4.46 7.59
N VAL A 54 2.28 -3.28 7.25
CA VAL A 54 3.06 -2.23 6.58
C VAL A 54 3.24 -1.00 7.47
N SER A 55 4.48 -0.74 7.85
CA SER A 55 4.92 0.51 8.50
C SER A 55 5.56 1.43 7.47
N THR A 56 5.18 2.70 7.45
CA THR A 56 5.74 3.71 6.54
C THR A 56 6.49 4.76 7.33
N VAL A 57 7.71 5.08 6.92
CA VAL A 57 8.57 6.09 7.55
C VAL A 57 9.19 6.99 6.48
N ARG A 58 9.45 8.25 6.84
CA ARG A 58 10.16 9.20 5.97
C ARG A 58 11.67 8.96 6.00
N SER A 59 12.33 9.12 4.85
CA SER A 59 13.80 9.16 4.78
C SER A 59 14.34 10.48 5.39
N PRO A 60 15.50 10.48 6.09
CA PRO A 60 16.33 9.32 6.44
C PRO A 60 15.75 8.51 7.60
N VAL A 61 16.03 7.20 7.60
CA VAL A 61 15.50 6.26 8.61
C VAL A 61 16.51 6.07 9.75
N PRO A 62 16.15 6.39 11.01
CA PRO A 62 16.99 6.10 12.17
C PRO A 62 17.21 4.59 12.37
N GLU A 63 18.39 4.18 12.83
CA GLU A 63 18.73 2.76 13.04
C GLU A 63 17.78 2.06 14.03
N GLU A 64 17.35 2.75 15.08
CA GLU A 64 16.43 2.21 16.10
C GLU A 64 15.08 1.78 15.51
N VAL A 65 14.71 2.30 14.33
CA VAL A 65 13.49 1.88 13.63
C VAL A 65 13.59 0.42 13.21
N PHE A 66 14.76 -0.06 12.80
CA PHE A 66 14.97 -1.45 12.40
C PHE A 66 14.88 -2.38 13.61
N ASP A 67 15.47 -2.00 14.74
CA ASP A 67 15.40 -2.78 15.99
C ASP A 67 13.98 -2.90 16.53
N ARG A 68 13.22 -1.80 16.45
CA ARG A 68 11.83 -1.75 16.93
C ARG A 68 10.87 -2.48 16.01
N LEU A 69 10.98 -2.26 14.70
CA LEU A 69 10.00 -2.79 13.73
C LEU A 69 10.35 -4.19 13.23
N LYS A 70 11.62 -4.60 13.30
CA LYS A 70 12.12 -5.90 12.82
C LYS A 70 11.52 -6.30 11.47
N PRO A 71 11.69 -5.47 10.43
CA PRO A 71 11.06 -5.73 9.14
C PRO A 71 11.66 -6.97 8.47
N ASP A 72 10.82 -7.79 7.85
CA ASP A 72 11.21 -8.92 7.00
C ASP A 72 11.57 -8.44 5.58
N LEU A 73 11.04 -7.28 5.19
CA LEU A 73 11.28 -6.65 3.89
C LEU A 73 11.34 -5.13 4.06
N VAL A 74 12.32 -4.51 3.41
CA VAL A 74 12.43 -3.06 3.28
C VAL A 74 12.15 -2.70 1.82
N VAL A 75 11.24 -1.74 1.62
CA VAL A 75 10.91 -1.20 0.30
C VAL A 75 11.25 0.28 0.31
N LEU A 76 12.00 0.73 -0.69
CA LEU A 76 12.34 2.14 -0.88
C LEU A 76 11.41 2.70 -1.96
N SER A 77 10.60 3.71 -1.63
CA SER A 77 9.85 4.42 -2.68
C SER A 77 10.81 5.17 -3.58
N PRO A 78 10.53 5.30 -4.89
CA PRO A 78 11.42 5.95 -5.84
C PRO A 78 11.74 7.42 -5.52
N GLY A 79 10.78 8.20 -4.98
CA GLY A 79 10.99 9.64 -4.72
C GLY A 79 11.34 10.45 -5.98
N PRO A 80 11.57 11.77 -5.84
CA PRO A 80 12.24 12.60 -6.85
C PRO A 80 13.78 12.41 -6.85
#